data_AF-A0A1S4DE93-F1
#
_entry.id   AF-A0A1S4DE93-F1
#
_cell.length_a   1.000
_cell.length_b   1.000
_cell.length_c   1.000
_cell.angle_alpha   90.00
_cell.angle_beta   90.00
_cell.angle_gamma   90.00
#
_symmetry.space_group_name_H-M   'P 1'
#
loop_
_entity.id
_entity.type
_entity.pdbx_description
1 polymer ?
#
loop_
_entity_poly.entity_id
_entity_poly.type
_entity_poly.pdbx_seq_one_letter_code
_entity_poly.pdbx_strand_id
1 'polypeptide(L)'
;QVDRGVTLSEALLRHDKWLEKKGIKNTNFAVVTWSSWDCRVMLESECRYKKIRKPPYFNRWINLKVPFKEVFGGARCNLKEAVQMAGLAWQGRAHCGLDDAKNTARLLALLMHRGFRFSITDSLMYHFSNEPSTWKLPPDHPSFPSYQPQKTRDMPPGLQNHQPYCFCGVRSSKGMFRKPGPKQGSLFFGCGNWTAARGACCQYFEWALS
;
A
#
# COMPACT_ATOMS: atom_id res chain seq x y z
N GLN A 1 -9.04 26.51 -5.60
CA GLN A 1 -10.34 26.53 -6.30
C GLN A 1 -11.08 25.22 -6.02
N VAL A 2 -11.63 25.08 -4.81
CA VAL A 2 -12.30 23.84 -4.35
C VAL A 2 -13.77 24.06 -4.02
N ASP A 3 -14.16 25.28 -3.63
CA ASP A 3 -15.54 25.62 -3.23
C ASP A 3 -16.56 25.47 -4.35
N ARG A 4 -16.10 25.53 -5.60
CA ARG A 4 -16.91 25.30 -6.81
C ARG A 4 -16.66 23.93 -7.44
N GLY A 5 -15.90 23.06 -6.77
CA GLY A 5 -15.62 21.71 -7.21
C GLY A 5 -16.85 20.80 -7.06
N VAL A 6 -16.88 19.73 -7.84
CA VAL A 6 -17.87 18.66 -7.64
C VAL A 6 -17.41 17.71 -6.54
N THR A 7 -18.34 16.99 -5.92
CA THR A 7 -18.00 15.93 -4.96
C THR A 7 -17.24 14.80 -5.65
N LEU A 8 -16.50 13.99 -4.88
CA LEU A 8 -15.79 12.84 -5.44
C LEU A 8 -16.74 11.84 -6.12
N SER A 9 -17.92 11.59 -5.53
CA SER A 9 -18.92 10.68 -6.11
C SER A 9 -19.34 11.15 -7.50
N GLU A 10 -19.64 12.45 -7.63
CA GLU A 10 -20.00 13.07 -8.90
C GLU A 10 -18.82 13.07 -9.89
N ALA A 11 -17.59 13.34 -9.44
CA ALA A 11 -16.40 13.27 -10.28
C ALA A 11 -16.18 11.87 -10.87
N LEU A 12 -16.33 10.82 -10.04
CA LEU A 12 -16.20 9.43 -10.47
C LEU A 12 -17.29 9.04 -11.47
N LEU A 13 -18.54 9.48 -11.25
CA LEU A 13 -19.63 9.27 -12.19
C LEU A 13 -19.38 9.96 -13.53
N ARG A 14 -18.89 11.21 -13.51
CA ARG A 14 -18.53 11.95 -14.73
C ARG A 14 -17.38 11.29 -15.48
N HIS A 15 -16.39 10.78 -14.76
CA HIS A 15 -15.27 10.04 -15.35
C HIS A 15 -15.76 8.76 -16.03
N ASP A 16 -16.64 8.00 -15.39
CA ASP A 16 -17.20 6.77 -15.92
C ASP A 16 -18.00 7.03 -17.21
N LYS A 17 -18.88 8.04 -17.21
CA LYS A 17 -19.60 8.50 -18.42
C LYS A 17 -18.66 8.99 -19.53
N TRP A 18 -17.55 9.63 -19.15
CA TRP A 18 -16.55 10.06 -20.12
C TRP A 18 -15.85 8.86 -20.78
N LEU A 19 -15.51 7.81 -20.02
CA LEU A 19 -14.97 6.57 -20.58
C LEU A 19 -15.96 5.87 -21.53
N GLU A 20 -17.26 5.87 -21.20
CA GLU A 20 -18.33 5.36 -22.07
C GLU A 20 -18.37 6.14 -23.38
N LYS A 21 -18.43 7.47 -23.30
CA LYS A 21 -18.45 8.35 -24.48
C LYS A 21 -17.21 8.18 -25.37
N LYS A 22 -16.07 7.84 -24.78
CA LYS A 22 -14.82 7.53 -25.50
C LYS A 22 -14.78 6.10 -26.07
N GLY A 23 -15.76 5.25 -25.76
CA GLY A 23 -15.78 3.86 -26.17
C GLY A 23 -14.73 2.99 -25.46
N ILE A 24 -14.15 3.48 -24.34
CA ILE A 24 -13.03 2.81 -23.65
C ILE A 24 -13.53 1.92 -22.51
N LYS A 25 -14.66 2.26 -21.86
CA LYS A 25 -15.11 1.61 -20.62
C LYS A 25 -15.17 0.08 -20.69
N ASN A 26 -15.61 -0.47 -21.83
CA ASN A 26 -15.77 -1.90 -22.03
C ASN A 26 -14.63 -2.54 -22.86
N THR A 27 -13.52 -1.83 -23.02
CA THR A 27 -12.31 -2.32 -23.71
C THR A 27 -11.27 -2.80 -22.72
N ASN A 28 -10.21 -3.45 -23.22
CA ASN A 28 -9.05 -3.73 -22.41
C ASN A 28 -8.19 -2.47 -22.26
N PHE A 29 -8.31 -1.79 -21.12
CA PHE A 29 -7.50 -0.62 -20.76
C PHE A 29 -6.96 -0.74 -19.34
N ALA A 30 -5.93 0.06 -19.03
CA ALA A 30 -5.36 0.16 -17.69
C ALA A 30 -5.17 1.62 -17.29
N VAL A 31 -5.37 1.90 -16.00
CA VAL A 31 -5.00 3.19 -15.40
C VAL A 31 -3.49 3.22 -15.21
N VAL A 32 -2.86 4.36 -15.52
CA VAL A 32 -1.42 4.59 -15.30
C VAL A 32 -1.24 5.72 -14.30
N THR A 33 -0.37 5.51 -13.32
CA THR A 33 -0.02 6.51 -12.29
C THR A 33 1.49 6.60 -12.14
N TRP A 34 2.00 7.73 -11.62
CA TRP A 34 3.42 7.82 -11.30
C TRP A 34 3.79 6.91 -10.11
N SER A 35 2.87 6.70 -9.17
CA SER A 35 3.09 5.79 -8.05
C SER A 35 1.81 5.10 -7.64
N SER A 36 1.92 4.00 -6.89
CA SER A 36 0.74 3.34 -6.32
C SER A 36 -0.05 4.21 -5.33
N TRP A 37 0.48 5.36 -4.90
CA TRP A 37 -0.18 6.25 -3.94
C TRP A 37 -1.58 6.67 -4.39
N ASP A 38 -1.74 7.03 -5.67
CA ASP A 38 -2.99 7.60 -6.19
C ASP A 38 -4.17 6.62 -6.06
N CYS A 39 -3.99 5.39 -6.56
CA CYS A 39 -5.05 4.37 -6.57
C CYS A 39 -5.14 3.59 -5.25
N ARG A 40 -3.98 3.23 -4.64
CA ARG A 40 -3.92 2.38 -3.44
C ARG A 40 -4.25 3.13 -2.16
N VAL A 41 -3.78 4.37 -2.04
CA VAL A 41 -3.85 5.13 -0.79
C VAL A 41 -4.89 6.22 -0.90
N MET A 42 -4.71 7.17 -1.82
CA MET A 42 -5.52 8.38 -1.88
C MET A 42 -6.98 8.06 -2.25
N LEU A 43 -7.21 7.49 -3.44
CA LEU A 43 -8.56 7.22 -3.92
C LEU A 43 -9.27 6.16 -3.05
N GLU A 44 -8.55 5.11 -2.64
CA GLU A 44 -9.13 4.06 -1.80
C GLU A 44 -9.59 4.59 -0.44
N SER A 45 -8.74 5.36 0.24
CA SER A 45 -9.04 5.90 1.57
C SER A 45 -10.17 6.92 1.51
N GLU A 46 -10.17 7.78 0.50
CA GLU A 46 -11.21 8.78 0.30
C GLU A 46 -12.57 8.14 -0.02
N CYS A 47 -12.59 7.12 -0.88
CA CYS A 47 -13.80 6.35 -1.17
C CYS A 47 -14.33 5.63 0.08
N ARG A 48 -13.47 4.99 0.87
CA ARG A 48 -13.87 4.33 2.13
C ARG A 48 -14.44 5.33 3.12
N TYR A 49 -13.75 6.44 3.35
CA TYR A 49 -14.17 7.48 4.28
C TYR A 49 -15.53 8.08 3.90
N LYS A 50 -15.74 8.36 2.60
CA LYS A 50 -16.99 8.92 2.08
C LYS A 50 -18.06 7.86 1.75
N LYS A 51 -17.80 6.58 2.03
CA LYS A 51 -18.68 5.44 1.70
C LYS A 51 -19.08 5.39 0.21
N ILE A 52 -18.15 5.76 -0.67
CA ILE A 52 -18.33 5.72 -2.13
C ILE A 52 -17.81 4.39 -2.66
N ARG A 53 -18.62 3.72 -3.50
CA ARG A 53 -18.16 2.53 -4.22
C ARG A 53 -17.13 2.96 -5.27
N LYS A 54 -15.87 2.57 -5.06
CA LYS A 54 -14.80 2.88 -6.01
C LYS A 54 -14.98 2.09 -7.32
N PRO A 55 -14.85 2.72 -8.50
CA PRO A 55 -14.91 2.02 -9.78
C PRO A 55 -13.83 0.92 -9.90
N PRO A 56 -14.17 -0.30 -10.35
CA PRO A 56 -13.24 -1.44 -10.37
C PRO A 56 -12.00 -1.24 -11.25
N TYR A 57 -12.07 -0.41 -12.29
CA TYR A 57 -10.92 -0.11 -13.15
C TYR A 57 -9.79 0.66 -12.42
N PHE A 58 -10.05 1.20 -11.22
CA PHE A 58 -9.01 1.75 -10.34
C PHE A 58 -8.40 0.70 -9.38
N ASN A 59 -8.82 -0.57 -9.45
CA ASN A 59 -8.26 -1.64 -8.62
C ASN A 59 -7.06 -2.33 -9.25
N ARG A 60 -6.71 -2.00 -10.50
CA ARG A 60 -5.54 -2.54 -11.20
C ARG A 60 -4.92 -1.40 -12.00
N TRP A 61 -3.63 -1.16 -11.82
CA TRP A 61 -2.97 -0.04 -12.48
C TRP A 61 -1.51 -0.35 -12.80
N ILE A 62 -0.93 0.52 -13.63
CA ILE A 62 0.49 0.55 -13.95
C ILE A 62 1.11 1.70 -13.15
N ASN A 63 1.96 1.36 -12.20
CA ASN A 63 2.82 2.28 -11.47
C ASN A 63 4.07 2.50 -12.33
N LEU A 64 4.13 3.67 -12.99
CA LEU A 64 5.15 3.99 -13.98
C LEU A 64 6.58 4.07 -13.39
N LYS A 65 6.75 4.19 -12.07
CA LYS A 65 8.07 4.07 -11.44
C LYS A 65 8.72 2.70 -11.67
N VAL A 66 7.94 1.63 -11.76
CA VAL A 66 8.48 0.28 -11.97
C VAL A 66 9.19 0.17 -13.32
N PRO A 67 8.52 0.37 -14.46
CA PRO A 67 9.17 0.32 -15.77
C PRO A 67 10.20 1.44 -15.96
N PHE A 68 9.98 2.62 -15.35
CA PHE A 68 10.99 3.68 -15.39
C PHE A 68 12.30 3.25 -14.76
N LYS A 69 12.27 2.61 -13.58
CA LYS A 69 13.49 2.10 -12.92
C LYS A 69 14.17 1.00 -13.70
N GLU A 70 13.40 0.17 -14.40
CA GLU A 70 13.95 -0.87 -15.27
C GLU A 70 14.75 -0.27 -16.44
N VAL A 71 14.22 0.80 -17.05
CA VAL A 71 14.86 1.45 -18.21
C VAL A 71 15.98 2.44 -17.83
N PHE A 72 15.84 3.16 -16.72
CA PHE A 72 16.73 4.27 -16.32
C PHE A 72 17.53 3.99 -15.05
N GLY A 73 17.38 2.81 -14.43
CA GLY A 73 18.08 2.42 -13.21
C GLY A 73 17.37 2.82 -11.91
N GLY A 74 17.85 2.27 -10.79
CA GLY A 74 17.22 2.35 -9.45
C GLY A 74 17.25 3.71 -8.75
N ALA A 75 17.43 4.81 -9.49
CA ALA A 75 17.50 6.16 -8.91
C ALA A 75 16.19 6.51 -8.18
N ARG A 76 16.31 6.95 -6.92
CA ARG A 76 15.20 7.54 -6.17
C ARG A 76 14.92 8.92 -6.74
N CYS A 77 13.83 9.06 -7.48
CA CYS A 77 13.42 10.31 -8.08
C CYS A 77 11.91 10.56 -7.93
N ASN A 78 11.54 11.83 -7.96
CA ASN A 78 10.16 12.29 -8.14
C ASN A 78 9.78 12.31 -9.63
N LEU A 79 8.52 12.64 -9.95
CA LEU A 79 8.03 12.60 -11.34
C LEU A 79 8.77 13.61 -12.23
N LYS A 80 9.04 14.82 -11.73
CA LYS A 80 9.70 15.87 -12.50
C LYS A 80 11.13 15.48 -12.83
N GLU A 81 11.87 14.98 -11.84
CA GLU A 81 13.21 14.44 -12.03
C GLU A 81 13.20 13.29 -13.03
N ALA A 82 12.25 12.35 -12.93
CA ALA A 82 12.15 11.23 -13.88
C ALA A 82 11.91 11.69 -15.33
N VAL A 83 11.01 12.66 -15.52
CA VAL A 83 10.75 13.28 -16.83
C VAL A 83 12.03 13.92 -17.38
N GLN A 84 12.78 14.64 -16.55
CA GLN A 84 14.04 15.28 -16.94
C GLN A 84 15.15 14.26 -17.24
N MET A 85 15.31 13.22 -16.41
CA MET A 85 16.27 12.13 -16.64
C MET A 85 15.96 11.36 -17.93
N ALA A 86 14.68 11.30 -18.32
CA ALA A 86 14.28 10.72 -19.60
C ALA A 86 14.57 11.60 -20.82
N GLY A 87 15.15 12.79 -20.61
CA GLY A 87 15.44 13.76 -21.67
C GLY A 87 14.24 14.63 -22.06
N LEU A 88 13.15 14.62 -21.29
CA LEU A 88 11.96 15.42 -21.56
C LEU A 88 11.97 16.70 -20.72
N ALA A 89 11.62 17.83 -21.33
CA ALA A 89 11.35 19.06 -20.59
C ALA A 89 10.02 18.96 -19.82
N TRP A 90 10.01 19.38 -18.56
CA TRP A 90 8.79 19.50 -17.76
C TRP A 90 7.83 20.53 -18.36
N GLN A 91 6.54 20.19 -18.49
CA GLN A 91 5.51 21.10 -18.99
C GLN A 91 4.49 21.45 -17.91
N GLY A 92 4.12 22.73 -17.83
CA GLY A 92 3.12 23.22 -16.86
C GLY A 92 3.67 23.32 -15.43
N ARG A 93 2.77 23.30 -14.46
CA ARG A 93 3.09 23.55 -13.05
C ARG A 93 3.25 22.24 -12.28
N ALA A 94 4.35 22.08 -11.56
CA ALA A 94 4.52 20.94 -10.66
C ALA A 94 3.40 20.90 -9.62
N HIS A 95 2.92 19.69 -9.31
CA HIS A 95 1.83 19.45 -8.35
C HIS A 95 0.46 19.95 -8.81
N CYS A 96 0.31 20.31 -10.09
CA CYS A 96 -0.98 20.45 -10.74
C CYS A 96 -1.37 19.08 -11.31
N GLY A 97 -2.46 18.48 -10.82
CA GLY A 97 -2.84 17.11 -11.19
C GLY A 97 -2.99 16.87 -12.70
N LEU A 98 -3.47 17.87 -13.46
CA LEU A 98 -3.56 17.78 -14.91
C LEU A 98 -2.19 17.81 -15.59
N ASP A 99 -1.29 18.70 -15.15
CA ASP A 99 0.05 18.82 -15.73
C ASP A 99 0.90 17.60 -15.37
N ASP A 100 0.79 17.10 -14.14
CA ASP A 100 1.45 15.86 -13.70
C ASP A 100 0.95 14.66 -14.53
N ALA A 101 -0.36 14.56 -14.80
CA ALA A 101 -0.92 13.51 -15.65
C ALA A 101 -0.41 13.61 -17.11
N LYS A 102 -0.32 14.81 -17.68
CA LYS A 102 0.24 15.03 -19.03
C LYS A 102 1.71 14.63 -19.10
N ASN A 103 2.53 15.02 -18.12
CA ASN A 103 3.95 14.64 -18.10
C ASN A 103 4.12 13.13 -17.88
N THR A 104 3.27 12.51 -17.05
CA THR A 104 3.23 11.04 -16.89
C THR A 104 2.92 10.36 -18.22
N ALA A 105 1.93 10.85 -18.97
CA ALA A 105 1.58 10.31 -20.29
C ALA A 105 2.72 10.47 -21.31
N ARG A 106 3.44 11.60 -21.29
CA ARG A 106 4.63 11.82 -22.14
C ARG A 106 5.76 10.84 -21.81
N LEU A 107 6.01 10.60 -20.52
CA LEU A 107 7.00 9.62 -20.08
C LEU A 107 6.60 8.20 -20.47
N LEU A 108 5.32 7.84 -20.30
CA LEU A 108 4.77 6.56 -20.75
C LEU A 108 4.99 6.36 -22.26
N ALA A 109 4.62 7.35 -23.07
CA ALA A 109 4.78 7.28 -24.53
C ALA A 109 6.25 7.10 -24.94
N LEU A 110 7.18 7.81 -24.29
CA LEU A 110 8.61 7.64 -24.53
C LEU A 110 9.07 6.20 -24.25
N LEU A 111 8.65 5.63 -23.12
CA LEU A 111 8.98 4.24 -22.78
C LEU A 111 8.38 3.25 -23.79
N MET A 112 7.15 3.48 -24.26
CA MET A 112 6.53 2.68 -25.33
C MET A 112 7.32 2.77 -26.63
N HIS A 113 7.76 3.97 -27.04
CA HIS A 113 8.59 4.17 -28.23
C HIS A 113 9.97 3.49 -28.13
N ARG A 114 10.48 3.27 -26.91
CA ARG A 114 11.69 2.47 -26.65
C ARG A 114 11.43 0.95 -26.65
N GLY A 115 10.21 0.50 -26.95
CA GLY A 115 9.85 -0.91 -27.03
C GLY A 115 9.49 -1.55 -25.69
N PHE A 116 9.31 -0.76 -24.61
CA PHE A 116 8.93 -1.31 -23.32
C PHE A 116 7.52 -1.91 -23.38
N ARG A 117 7.36 -3.15 -22.92
CA ARG A 117 6.06 -3.84 -22.86
C ARG A 117 5.47 -3.72 -21.46
N PHE A 118 4.33 -3.05 -21.35
CA PHE A 118 3.69 -2.80 -20.08
C PHE A 118 2.75 -3.94 -19.65
N SER A 119 2.73 -4.20 -18.34
CA SER A 119 1.76 -5.04 -17.66
C SER A 119 1.25 -4.33 -16.41
N ILE A 120 0.14 -4.81 -15.85
CA ILE A 120 -0.33 -4.36 -14.54
C ILE A 120 0.78 -4.62 -13.52
N THR A 121 1.23 -3.56 -12.85
CA THR A 121 2.32 -3.66 -11.87
C THR A 121 1.79 -3.79 -10.45
N ASP A 122 0.56 -3.34 -10.21
CA ASP A 122 -0.02 -3.32 -8.87
C ASP A 122 -1.54 -3.41 -8.90
N SER A 123 -2.13 -3.92 -7.82
CA SER A 123 -3.58 -4.09 -7.69
C SER A 123 -4.09 -4.08 -6.25
N LEU A 124 -5.36 -3.73 -6.11
CA LEU A 124 -6.17 -3.91 -4.91
C LEU A 124 -7.06 -5.15 -5.12
N MET A 125 -6.48 -6.34 -5.03
CA MET A 125 -7.30 -7.54 -4.87
C MET A 125 -7.77 -7.62 -3.42
N TYR A 126 -9.09 -7.59 -3.24
CA TYR A 126 -9.71 -8.07 -2.02
C TYR A 126 -9.58 -9.60 -2.06
N HIS A 127 -8.82 -10.20 -1.16
CA HIS A 127 -8.92 -11.64 -0.94
C HIS A 127 -10.33 -11.90 -0.39
N PHE A 128 -11.29 -12.20 -1.26
CA PHE A 128 -12.49 -12.91 -0.86
C PHE A 128 -12.05 -14.35 -0.58
N SER A 129 -11.63 -14.63 0.65
CA SER A 129 -11.83 -15.97 1.19
C SER A 129 -13.34 -16.12 1.37
N ASN A 130 -14.01 -16.65 0.34
CA ASN A 130 -15.35 -17.21 0.49
C ASN A 130 -15.22 -18.46 1.36
N GLU A 131 -15.49 -18.32 2.66
CA GLU A 131 -15.96 -19.41 3.51
C GLU A 131 -16.81 -18.79 4.64
N PRO A 132 -18.08 -19.17 4.80
CA PRO A 132 -18.89 -18.73 5.92
C PRO A 132 -18.51 -19.57 7.15
N SER A 133 -17.46 -19.16 7.86
CA SER A 133 -17.13 -19.77 9.15
C SER A 133 -18.15 -19.31 10.20
N THR A 134 -19.24 -20.07 10.29
CA THR A 134 -20.15 -20.09 11.44
C THR A 134 -19.34 -20.09 12.74
N TRP A 135 -19.49 -19.04 13.54
CA TRP A 135 -19.04 -19.05 14.93
C TRP A 135 -19.73 -20.21 15.66
N LYS A 136 -19.00 -21.31 15.86
CA LYS A 136 -19.34 -22.28 16.88
C LYS A 136 -18.56 -21.90 18.14
N LEU A 137 -19.28 -21.37 19.13
CA LEU A 137 -18.79 -21.34 20.51
C LEU A 137 -18.56 -22.79 20.97
N PRO A 138 -17.38 -23.12 21.52
CA PRO A 138 -17.22 -24.33 22.30
C PRO A 138 -17.89 -24.15 23.68
N PRO A 139 -18.49 -25.21 24.26
CA PRO A 139 -19.26 -25.13 25.51
C PRO A 139 -18.39 -25.04 26.77
N ASP A 140 -19.03 -24.60 27.85
CA ASP A 140 -18.52 -24.40 29.20
C ASP A 140 -17.78 -25.59 29.85
N HIS A 141 -16.91 -25.19 30.78
CA HIS A 141 -16.00 -25.88 31.71
C HIS A 141 -16.41 -27.27 32.29
N PRO A 142 -15.42 -28.02 32.81
CA PRO A 142 -15.21 -27.97 34.27
C PRO A 142 -13.74 -27.92 34.74
N SER A 143 -13.50 -26.99 35.68
CA SER A 143 -12.66 -27.04 36.89
C SER A 143 -11.30 -27.78 36.90
N PHE A 144 -10.25 -27.00 37.22
CA PHE A 144 -8.91 -27.34 37.76
C PHE A 144 -8.90 -28.44 38.85
N PRO A 145 -7.80 -29.22 39.06
CA PRO A 145 -6.66 -28.70 39.85
C PRO A 145 -5.24 -29.19 39.53
N SER A 146 -4.32 -28.31 39.93
CA SER A 146 -2.97 -28.51 40.49
C SER A 146 -1.77 -28.83 39.58
N TYR A 147 -0.80 -27.90 39.67
CA TYR A 147 0.63 -28.05 39.41
C TYR A 147 1.20 -29.38 39.94
N GLN A 148 2.05 -30.05 39.16
CA GLN A 148 3.51 -29.89 39.28
C GLN A 148 4.29 -30.62 38.15
N PRO A 149 5.58 -30.25 37.94
CA PRO A 149 6.29 -30.42 36.68
C PRO A 149 7.28 -31.60 36.68
N GLN A 150 7.66 -32.12 35.50
CA GLN A 150 9.06 -32.55 35.25
C GLN A 150 9.39 -32.86 33.76
N LYS A 151 10.40 -32.12 33.27
CA LYS A 151 11.59 -32.53 32.50
C LYS A 151 11.49 -33.61 31.40
N THR A 152 11.89 -33.21 30.19
CA THR A 152 12.88 -33.85 29.29
C THR A 152 13.25 -32.81 28.21
N ARG A 153 14.42 -32.69 27.60
CA ARG A 153 15.78 -33.23 27.74
C ARG A 153 16.68 -32.25 26.95
N ASP A 154 17.88 -32.01 27.44
CA ASP A 154 18.82 -30.98 27.00
C ASP A 154 19.35 -31.10 25.56
N MET A 155 19.42 -29.97 24.85
CA MET A 155 20.38 -29.56 23.80
C MET A 155 20.28 -28.01 23.62
N PRO A 156 21.32 -27.31 23.15
CA PRO A 156 21.90 -26.10 23.77
C PRO A 156 21.08 -24.81 23.60
N PRO A 157 21.29 -23.78 24.45
CA PRO A 157 20.53 -22.54 24.42
C PRO A 157 21.04 -21.62 23.30
N GLY A 158 20.57 -21.85 22.07
CA GLY A 158 20.58 -20.84 21.02
C GLY A 158 19.33 -19.98 21.17
N LEU A 159 19.48 -18.74 21.66
CA LEU A 159 18.42 -17.73 21.82
C LEU A 159 17.39 -17.78 20.66
N GLN A 160 16.27 -18.45 20.86
CA GLN A 160 15.13 -18.35 19.95
C GLN A 160 14.45 -17.01 20.22
N ASN A 161 14.88 -16.00 19.47
CA ASN A 161 14.20 -14.72 19.35
C ASN A 161 12.78 -14.97 18.79
N HIS A 162 11.81 -15.21 19.68
CA HIS A 162 10.40 -15.18 19.34
C HIS A 162 10.05 -13.77 18.86
N GLN A 163 9.91 -13.62 17.55
CA GLN A 163 9.52 -12.36 16.93
C GLN A 163 8.03 -12.46 16.55
N PRO A 164 7.14 -11.74 17.24
CA PRO A 164 5.70 -11.85 17.04
C PRO A 164 5.26 -11.29 15.68
N TYR A 165 4.06 -11.65 15.25
CA TYR A 165 3.41 -11.08 14.05
C TYR A 165 2.44 -9.96 14.45
N CYS A 166 2.30 -8.93 13.60
CA CYS A 166 1.34 -7.84 13.83
C CYS A 166 -0.11 -8.30 13.66
N PHE A 167 -1.08 -7.46 14.07
CA PHE A 167 -2.50 -7.62 13.73
C PHE A 167 -2.78 -7.66 12.22
N CYS A 168 -1.83 -7.17 11.42
CA CYS A 168 -1.86 -7.20 9.97
C CYS A 168 -1.27 -8.47 9.34
N GLY A 169 -0.86 -9.45 10.14
CA GLY A 169 -0.25 -10.72 9.68
C GLY A 169 1.19 -10.61 9.17
N VAL A 170 1.76 -9.41 9.10
CA VAL A 170 3.17 -9.16 8.75
C VAL A 170 4.08 -9.38 9.96
N ARG A 171 5.29 -9.90 9.72
CA ARG A 171 6.31 -10.06 10.76
C ARG A 171 6.62 -8.71 11.43
N SER A 172 6.60 -8.66 12.76
CA SER A 172 6.92 -7.42 13.48
C SER A 172 8.38 -7.04 13.28
N SER A 173 8.68 -5.75 13.37
CA SER A 173 10.04 -5.21 13.41
C SER A 173 10.40 -4.85 14.84
N LYS A 174 11.60 -5.25 15.28
CA LYS A 174 12.13 -4.94 16.60
C LYS A 174 12.77 -3.56 16.58
N GLY A 175 12.38 -2.69 17.52
CA GLY A 175 12.90 -1.34 17.69
C GLY A 175 13.33 -1.07 19.14
N MET A 176 14.04 0.04 19.35
CA MET A 176 14.50 0.47 20.68
C MET A 176 13.96 1.87 20.97
N PHE A 177 13.42 2.06 22.17
CA PHE A 177 12.89 3.35 22.59
C PHE A 177 14.02 4.29 23.02
N ARG A 178 14.23 5.38 22.28
CA ARG A 178 15.38 6.29 22.48
C ARG A 178 15.06 7.56 23.28
N LYS A 179 13.79 7.82 23.62
CA LYS A 179 13.43 9.04 24.35
C LYS A 179 13.92 8.94 25.81
N PRO A 180 14.47 10.04 26.38
CA PRO A 180 14.90 10.07 27.77
C PRO A 180 13.75 9.72 28.72
N GLY A 181 13.99 8.82 29.66
CA GLY A 181 13.01 8.42 30.68
C GLY A 181 13.15 6.96 31.13
N PRO A 182 12.25 6.49 32.01
CA PRO A 182 12.34 5.16 32.64
C PRO A 182 12.32 3.97 31.67
N LYS A 183 11.87 4.19 30.43
CA LYS A 183 11.80 3.17 29.35
C LYS A 183 12.86 3.40 28.26
N GLN A 184 13.82 4.29 28.48
CA GLN A 184 14.92 4.52 27.55
C GLN A 184 15.77 3.25 27.43
N GLY A 185 16.04 2.82 26.20
CA GLY A 185 16.78 1.60 25.91
C GLY A 185 15.91 0.33 25.88
N SER A 186 14.64 0.39 26.31
CA SER A 186 13.73 -0.75 26.23
C SER A 186 13.43 -1.12 24.77
N LEU A 187 13.33 -2.43 24.52
CA LEU A 187 13.05 -3.01 23.21
C LEU A 187 11.54 -3.18 23.03
N PHE A 188 11.05 -2.93 21.82
CA PHE A 188 9.65 -3.10 21.45
C PHE A 188 9.53 -3.77 20.09
N PHE A 189 8.39 -4.37 19.82
CA PHE A 189 7.97 -4.87 18.51
C PHE A 189 6.90 -3.94 17.95
N GLY A 190 7.09 -3.49 16.72
CA GLY A 190 6.11 -2.71 15.95
C GLY A 190 5.77 -3.40 14.64
N CYS A 191 4.70 -2.98 13.97
CA CYS A 191 4.39 -3.51 12.63
C CYS A 191 5.58 -3.31 11.67
N GLY A 192 6.00 -4.36 10.94
CA GLY A 192 7.08 -4.27 9.95
C GLY A 192 6.67 -3.69 8.60
N ASN A 193 5.37 -3.47 8.38
CA ASN A 193 4.84 -2.86 7.17
C ASN A 193 4.87 -1.33 7.28
N TRP A 194 6.06 -0.75 7.07
CA TRP A 194 6.28 0.69 7.07
C TRP A 194 6.12 1.27 5.66
N THR A 195 5.32 2.32 5.52
CA THR A 195 5.32 3.13 4.31
C THR A 195 6.20 4.36 4.52
N ALA A 196 7.00 4.71 3.53
CA ALA A 196 7.96 5.82 3.60
C ALA A 196 7.34 7.21 3.88
N ALA A 197 6.01 7.32 3.94
CA ALA A 197 5.30 8.60 4.10
C ALA A 197 4.27 8.65 5.24
N ARG A 198 3.87 7.54 5.88
CA ARG A 198 2.77 7.53 6.89
C ARG A 198 2.96 6.59 8.09
N GLY A 199 4.21 6.23 8.39
CA GLY A 199 4.47 5.34 9.53
C GLY A 199 3.91 3.93 9.32
N ALA A 200 3.79 3.17 10.40
CA ALA A 200 3.34 1.79 10.40
C ALA A 200 1.90 1.67 9.86
N CYS A 201 1.66 0.75 8.92
CA CYS A 201 0.33 0.48 8.35
C CYS A 201 -0.65 -0.17 9.34
N CYS A 202 -0.17 -0.54 10.52
CA CYS A 202 -0.92 -1.20 11.57
C CYS A 202 -0.41 -0.68 12.91
N GLN A 203 -1.32 -0.48 13.87
CA GLN A 203 -1.02 0.04 15.20
C GLN A 203 -0.45 -1.02 16.16
N TYR A 204 -0.03 -2.18 15.64
CA TYR A 204 0.59 -3.21 16.46
C TYR A 204 1.86 -2.67 17.14
N PHE A 205 1.85 -2.76 18.46
CA PHE A 205 2.94 -2.39 19.34
C PHE A 205 2.94 -3.32 20.55
N GLU A 206 4.09 -3.88 20.89
CA GLU A 206 4.27 -4.73 22.05
C GLU A 206 5.66 -4.49 22.65
N TRP A 207 5.77 -4.43 23.98
CA TRP A 207 7.09 -4.37 24.60
C TRP A 207 7.75 -5.74 24.50
N ALA A 208 9.01 -5.80 24.07
CA ALA A 208 9.75 -7.04 24.15
C ALA A 208 9.97 -7.37 25.62
N LEU A 209 9.64 -8.60 26.01
CA LEU A 209 10.02 -9.12 27.32
C LEU A 209 11.55 -9.06 27.40
N SER A 210 12.04 -8.41 28.46
CA SER A 210 13.45 -8.29 28.81
C SER A 210 13.99 -9.59 29.38
#